data_AF-A0A179EYW7-F1
#
_entry.id   AF-A0A179EYW7-F1
#
_cell.length_a   1.000
_cell.length_b   1.000
_cell.length_c   1.000
_cell.angle_alpha   90.00
_cell.angle_beta   90.00
_cell.angle_gamma   90.00
#
_symmetry.space_group_name_H-M   'P 1'
#
loop_
_entity.id
_entity.type
_entity.pdbx_description
1 polymer ?
#
loop_
_entity_poly.entity_id
_entity_poly.type
_entity_poly.pdbx_seq_one_letter_code
_entity_poly.pdbx_strand_id
1 'polypeptide(L)'
;MLTLNDPGSFTALVRAYSWAIIRRQKPQQALIDQACSIGHSMSKRRPTGLTAEQTASVASDHRVRRLTVQLRKSHRGSEQHKKTHRELRSLKQKLKRELKQKIRDDWTDEQAVDDIERQLQGIGFAKPMEDDAIRPQRPAQKLLVETLTAPVA
;
A
#
# COMPACT_ATOMS: atom_id res chain seq x y z
N MET A 1 10.41 -40.47 3.32
CA MET A 1 10.55 -39.99 1.93
C MET A 1 9.26 -40.33 1.19
N LEU A 2 8.49 -39.34 0.76
CA LEU A 2 7.29 -39.54 -0.07
C LEU A 2 7.52 -38.83 -1.40
N THR A 3 7.42 -39.60 -2.49
CA THR A 3 7.71 -39.20 -3.86
C THR A 3 6.62 -38.29 -4.43
N LEU A 4 6.99 -37.07 -4.77
CA LEU A 4 6.19 -36.06 -5.49
C LEU A 4 6.01 -36.47 -6.96
N ASN A 5 5.08 -37.38 -7.27
CA ASN A 5 4.77 -37.66 -8.68
C ASN A 5 3.34 -38.17 -8.93
N ASP A 6 2.38 -37.70 -8.13
CA ASP A 6 0.97 -38.05 -8.33
C ASP A 6 0.13 -36.79 -8.57
N PRO A 7 -0.45 -36.55 -9.77
CA PRO A 7 -1.16 -35.31 -10.09
C PRO A 7 -2.41 -35.08 -9.22
N GLY A 8 -2.98 -36.14 -8.63
CA GLY A 8 -4.05 -36.05 -7.63
C GLY A 8 -3.58 -35.51 -6.27
N SER A 9 -2.30 -35.71 -5.93
CA SER A 9 -1.71 -35.19 -4.69
C SER A 9 -1.52 -33.67 -4.73
N PHE A 10 -1.24 -33.10 -5.91
CA PHE A 10 -1.08 -31.65 -6.08
C PHE A 10 -2.42 -30.91 -5.94
N THR A 11 -3.48 -31.43 -6.54
CA THR A 11 -4.84 -30.87 -6.44
C THR A 11 -5.42 -31.02 -5.02
N ALA A 12 -5.15 -32.14 -4.35
CA ALA A 12 -5.53 -32.33 -2.94
C ALA A 12 -4.76 -31.38 -2.00
N LEU A 13 -3.47 -31.13 -2.27
CA LEU A 13 -2.67 -30.16 -1.51
C LEU A 13 -3.27 -28.75 -1.64
N VAL A 14 -3.54 -28.29 -2.87
CA VAL A 14 -4.09 -26.95 -3.13
C VAL A 14 -5.46 -26.76 -2.45
N ARG A 15 -6.30 -27.81 -2.42
CA ARG A 15 -7.63 -27.77 -1.79
C ARG A 15 -7.59 -27.85 -0.26
N ALA A 16 -6.61 -28.53 0.32
CA ALA A 16 -6.37 -28.52 1.77
C ALA A 16 -5.80 -27.16 2.22
N TYR A 17 -4.96 -26.52 1.39
CA TYR A 17 -4.40 -25.20 1.66
C TYR A 17 -5.47 -24.11 1.70
N SER A 18 -6.44 -24.11 0.79
CA SER A 18 -7.53 -23.10 0.83
C SER A 18 -8.39 -23.19 2.08
N TRP A 19 -8.65 -24.40 2.60
CA TRP A 19 -9.33 -24.60 3.89
C TRP A 19 -8.50 -24.18 5.10
N ALA A 20 -7.17 -24.37 5.06
CA ALA A 20 -6.27 -23.94 6.12
C ALA A 20 -6.13 -22.40 6.18
N ILE A 21 -6.17 -21.75 5.01
CA ILE A 21 -6.23 -20.29 4.85
C ILE A 21 -7.52 -19.72 5.46
N ILE A 22 -8.66 -20.35 5.21
CA ILE A 22 -9.96 -19.95 5.83
C ILE A 22 -9.91 -20.09 7.36
N ARG A 23 -9.14 -21.05 7.90
CA ARG A 23 -9.03 -21.34 9.33
C ARG A 23 -7.95 -20.54 10.09
N ARG A 24 -7.31 -19.53 9.46
CA ARG A 24 -6.34 -18.62 10.10
C ARG A 24 -5.20 -19.33 10.86
N GLN A 25 -4.66 -20.42 10.32
CA GLN A 25 -3.45 -20.99 10.91
C GLN A 25 -2.28 -20.01 10.72
N LYS A 26 -1.74 -19.50 11.85
CA LYS A 26 -0.68 -18.46 11.92
C LYS A 26 0.52 -18.63 10.95
N PRO A 27 0.99 -19.85 10.61
CA PRO A 27 2.13 -20.01 9.69
C PRO A 27 1.83 -19.53 8.25
N GLN A 28 0.56 -19.57 7.82
CA GLN A 28 0.17 -19.27 6.43
C GLN A 28 -0.18 -17.79 6.22
N GLN A 29 -0.54 -17.08 7.29
CA GLN A 29 -0.82 -15.64 7.22
C GLN A 29 0.43 -14.84 6.83
N ALA A 30 1.60 -15.20 7.38
CA ALA A 30 2.87 -14.54 7.02
C ALA A 30 3.21 -14.72 5.54
N LEU A 31 2.95 -15.90 4.97
CA LEU A 31 3.14 -16.16 3.55
C LEU A 31 2.16 -15.38 2.67
N ILE A 32 0.90 -15.25 3.09
CA ILE A 32 -0.10 -14.45 2.38
C ILE A 32 0.23 -12.97 2.46
N ASP A 33 0.57 -12.45 3.63
CA ASP A 33 0.91 -11.05 3.84
C ASP A 33 2.13 -10.64 3.00
N GLN A 34 3.05 -11.58 2.79
CA GLN A 34 4.20 -11.45 1.90
C GLN A 34 3.81 -11.54 0.41
N ALA A 35 3.07 -12.58 0.01
CA ALA A 35 2.65 -12.79 -1.39
C ALA A 35 1.73 -11.67 -1.89
N CYS A 36 0.95 -11.05 -1.00
CA CYS A 36 0.05 -9.95 -1.31
C CYS A 36 0.67 -8.57 -1.04
N SER A 37 1.95 -8.47 -0.68
CA SER A 37 2.66 -7.22 -0.34
C SER A 37 1.95 -6.38 0.75
N ILE A 38 1.08 -7.01 1.54
CA ILE A 38 0.30 -6.36 2.61
C ILE A 38 1.27 -5.86 3.67
N GLY A 39 2.32 -6.63 3.98
CA GLY A 39 3.39 -6.21 4.88
C GLY A 39 4.08 -4.91 4.45
N HIS A 40 4.35 -4.74 3.16
CA HIS A 40 4.95 -3.52 2.62
C HIS A 40 3.99 -2.33 2.70
N SER A 41 2.69 -2.54 2.49
CA SER A 41 1.67 -1.48 2.60
C SER A 41 1.48 -0.96 4.03
N MET A 42 1.69 -1.82 5.02
CA MET A 42 1.53 -1.53 6.45
C MET A 42 2.84 -1.15 7.16
N SER A 43 3.99 -1.24 6.46
CA SER A 43 5.28 -0.96 7.05
C SER A 43 5.41 0.50 7.52
N LYS A 44 5.81 0.70 8.79
CA LYS A 44 6.16 2.02 9.35
C LYS A 44 7.35 2.67 8.62
N ARG A 45 8.17 1.86 7.93
CA ARG A 45 9.31 2.33 7.13
C ARG A 45 8.87 2.87 5.76
N ARG A 46 7.65 2.56 5.31
CA ARG A 46 7.14 3.02 4.02
C ARG A 46 7.02 4.55 4.04
N PRO A 47 7.52 5.27 3.02
CA PRO A 47 7.34 6.71 2.90
C PRO A 47 5.84 7.11 2.90
N THR A 48 5.40 7.75 3.98
CA THR A 48 4.01 8.18 4.16
C THR A 48 3.73 9.59 3.65
N GLY A 49 4.74 10.45 3.60
CA GLY A 49 4.66 11.85 3.17
C GLY A 49 5.78 12.23 2.20
N LEU A 50 5.62 13.38 1.53
CA LEU A 50 6.68 13.99 0.73
C LEU A 50 7.52 14.92 1.63
N THR A 51 8.83 14.92 1.43
CA THR A 51 9.72 15.89 2.08
C THR A 51 9.50 17.30 1.54
N ALA A 52 10.07 18.30 2.21
CA ALA A 52 10.02 19.69 1.75
C ALA A 52 10.67 19.84 0.36
N GLU A 53 11.82 19.20 0.15
CA GLU A 53 12.55 19.21 -1.13
C GLU A 53 11.76 18.55 -2.26
N GLN A 54 11.16 17.39 -2.00
CA GLN A 54 10.28 16.71 -2.96
C GLN A 54 9.05 17.56 -3.30
N THR A 55 8.50 18.26 -2.30
CA THR A 55 7.40 19.20 -2.51
C THR A 55 7.83 20.41 -3.34
N ALA A 56 9.07 20.90 -3.15
CA ALA A 56 9.64 21.99 -3.94
C ALA A 56 9.90 21.58 -5.40
N SER A 57 10.29 20.32 -5.65
CA SER A 57 10.43 19.76 -7.00
C SER A 57 9.13 19.92 -7.81
N VAL A 58 7.96 19.67 -7.20
CA VAL A 58 6.65 19.87 -7.86
C VAL A 58 6.43 21.34 -8.27
N ALA A 59 6.95 22.30 -7.51
CA ALA A 59 6.83 23.72 -7.86
C ALA A 59 7.70 24.12 -9.07
N SER A 60 8.72 23.32 -9.38
CA SER A 60 9.63 23.54 -10.50
C SER A 60 9.07 23.08 -11.85
N ASP A 61 7.97 22.32 -11.87
CA ASP A 61 7.30 21.87 -13.10
C ASP A 61 6.89 23.06 -13.99
N HIS A 62 7.21 22.98 -15.28
CA HIS A 62 7.00 24.05 -16.25
C HIS A 62 5.52 24.46 -16.39
N ARG A 63 4.58 23.51 -16.27
CA ARG A 63 3.13 23.78 -16.34
C ARG A 63 2.67 24.52 -15.08
N VAL A 64 3.21 24.15 -13.91
CA VAL A 64 2.96 24.85 -12.64
C VAL A 64 3.48 26.29 -12.73
N ARG A 65 4.68 26.50 -13.25
CA ARG A 65 5.25 27.85 -13.47
C ARG A 65 4.38 28.66 -14.44
N ARG A 66 3.97 28.08 -15.57
CA ARG A 66 3.12 28.74 -16.57
C ARG A 66 1.78 29.20 -15.98
N LEU A 67 1.08 28.30 -15.30
CA LEU A 67 -0.21 28.62 -14.65
C LEU A 67 -0.05 29.66 -13.54
N THR A 68 1.07 29.63 -12.80
CA THR A 68 1.39 30.65 -11.79
C THR A 68 1.54 32.04 -12.43
N VAL A 69 2.23 32.14 -13.57
CA VAL A 69 2.36 33.39 -14.32
C VAL A 69 1.01 33.86 -14.87
N GLN A 70 0.21 32.97 -15.45
CA GLN A 70 -1.13 33.28 -15.96
C GLN A 70 -2.05 33.78 -14.85
N LEU A 71 -1.98 33.17 -13.66
CA LEU A 71 -2.77 33.58 -12.50
C LEU A 71 -2.40 35.00 -12.04
N ARG A 72 -1.10 35.33 -12.03
CA ARG A 72 -0.61 36.68 -11.68
C ARG A 72 -1.04 37.75 -12.69
N LYS A 73 -1.16 37.39 -13.98
CA LYS A 73 -1.61 38.30 -15.05
C LYS A 73 -3.12 38.49 -15.08
N SER A 74 -3.90 37.55 -14.52
CA SER A 74 -5.36 37.58 -14.57
C SER A 74 -5.94 38.47 -13.48
N HIS A 75 -6.93 39.31 -13.82
CA HIS A 75 -7.63 40.16 -12.84
C HIS A 75 -8.27 39.30 -11.74
N ARG A 76 -8.03 39.66 -10.47
CA ARG A 76 -8.59 38.95 -9.32
C ARG A 76 -10.12 38.97 -9.38
N GLY A 77 -10.74 37.79 -9.26
CA GLY A 77 -12.19 37.64 -9.31
C GLY A 77 -12.77 37.36 -10.70
N SER A 78 -12.00 37.55 -11.79
CA SER A 78 -12.43 37.11 -13.13
C SER A 78 -12.63 35.59 -13.19
N GLU A 79 -13.53 35.13 -14.07
CA GLU A 79 -13.74 33.69 -14.29
C GLU A 79 -12.45 33.00 -14.76
N GLN A 80 -11.65 33.68 -15.58
CA GLN A 80 -10.34 33.18 -16.00
C GLN A 80 -9.37 33.01 -14.83
N HIS A 81 -9.38 33.94 -13.86
CA HIS A 81 -8.57 33.82 -12.64
C HIS A 81 -9.01 32.62 -11.80
N LYS A 82 -10.33 32.46 -11.59
CA LYS A 82 -10.88 31.31 -10.83
C LYS A 82 -10.52 29.99 -11.51
N LYS A 83 -10.68 29.90 -12.84
CA LYS A 83 -10.33 28.71 -13.64
C LYS A 83 -8.85 28.36 -13.52
N THR A 84 -7.98 29.34 -13.76
CA THR A 84 -6.51 29.17 -13.66
C THR A 84 -6.09 28.73 -12.25
N HIS A 85 -6.72 29.30 -11.22
CA HIS A 85 -6.45 28.92 -9.83
C HIS A 85 -6.85 27.45 -9.54
N ARG A 86 -8.04 27.03 -9.98
CA ARG A 86 -8.49 25.63 -9.84
C ARG A 86 -7.57 24.67 -10.58
N GLU A 87 -7.18 25.02 -11.80
CA GLU A 87 -6.26 24.22 -12.62
C GLU A 87 -4.89 24.08 -11.95
N LEU A 88 -4.32 25.18 -11.46
CA LEU A 88 -3.05 25.18 -10.73
C LEU A 88 -3.11 24.29 -9.48
N ARG A 89 -4.20 24.37 -8.71
CA ARG A 89 -4.42 23.53 -7.52
C ARG A 89 -4.49 22.06 -7.90
N SER A 90 -5.30 21.73 -8.91
CA SER A 90 -5.49 20.35 -9.39
C SER A 90 -4.17 19.76 -9.89
N LEU A 91 -3.43 20.50 -10.70
CA LEU A 91 -2.15 20.08 -11.24
C LEU A 91 -1.12 19.81 -10.13
N LYS A 92 -0.99 20.73 -9.16
CA LYS A 92 -0.08 20.51 -8.01
C LYS A 92 -0.46 19.27 -7.22
N GLN A 93 -1.75 19.01 -7.02
CA GLN A 93 -2.22 17.81 -6.33
C GLN A 93 -1.94 16.53 -7.13
N LYS A 94 -2.16 16.55 -8.44
CA LYS A 94 -1.84 15.44 -9.34
C LYS A 94 -0.34 15.10 -9.29
N LEU A 95 0.52 16.10 -9.47
CA LEU A 95 1.98 15.93 -9.42
C LEU A 95 2.46 15.40 -8.06
N LYS A 96 1.91 15.90 -6.95
CA LYS A 96 2.22 15.37 -5.62
C LYS A 96 1.81 13.90 -5.48
N ARG A 97 0.65 13.51 -6.01
CA ARG A 97 0.19 12.12 -5.97
C ARG A 97 1.10 11.22 -6.80
N GLU A 98 1.44 11.64 -8.01
CA GLU A 98 2.33 10.90 -8.91
C GLU A 98 3.72 10.72 -8.29
N LEU A 99 4.32 11.80 -7.76
CA LEU A 99 5.62 11.73 -7.09
C LEU A 99 5.58 10.82 -5.86
N LYS A 100 4.54 10.94 -5.05
CA LYS A 100 4.35 10.08 -3.87
C LYS A 100 4.18 8.62 -4.24
N GLN A 101 3.47 8.34 -5.34
CA GLN A 101 3.26 6.99 -5.82
C GLN A 101 4.58 6.40 -6.33
N LYS A 102 5.33 7.15 -7.15
CA LYS A 102 6.66 6.75 -7.60
C LYS A 102 7.59 6.38 -6.44
N ILE A 103 7.74 7.27 -5.45
CA ILE A 103 8.59 7.00 -4.27
C ILE A 103 8.17 5.73 -3.53
N ARG A 104 6.86 5.46 -3.47
CA ARG A 104 6.33 4.26 -2.81
C ARG A 104 6.59 3.00 -3.60
N ASP A 105 6.52 3.08 -4.93
CA ASP A 105 6.77 1.94 -5.81
C ASP A 105 8.27 1.63 -5.81
N ASP A 106 9.13 2.64 -6.01
CA ASP A 106 10.59 2.53 -5.90
C ASP A 106 11.00 1.90 -4.55
N TRP A 107 10.42 2.37 -3.44
CA TRP A 107 10.68 1.79 -2.12
C TRP A 107 10.15 0.36 -1.96
N THR A 108 9.02 0.02 -2.58
CA THR A 108 8.46 -1.35 -2.49
C THR A 108 9.37 -2.32 -3.25
N ASP A 109 9.90 -1.91 -4.40
CA ASP A 109 10.85 -2.70 -5.18
C ASP A 109 12.17 -2.90 -4.41
N GLU A 110 12.71 -1.84 -3.81
CA GLU A 110 13.92 -1.92 -2.97
C GLU A 110 13.71 -2.84 -1.76
N GLN A 111 12.57 -2.73 -1.06
CA GLN A 111 12.28 -3.61 0.08
C GLN A 111 12.08 -5.06 -0.31
N ALA A 112 11.54 -5.34 -1.50
CA ALA A 112 11.42 -6.71 -1.98
C ALA A 112 12.80 -7.37 -2.13
N VAL A 113 13.80 -6.62 -2.60
CA VAL A 113 15.20 -7.11 -2.67
C VAL A 113 15.75 -7.38 -1.28
N ASP A 114 15.65 -6.41 -0.37
CA ASP A 114 16.11 -6.55 1.02
C ASP A 114 15.51 -7.79 1.72
N ASP A 115 14.22 -8.03 1.52
CA ASP A 115 13.52 -9.16 2.12
C ASP A 115 14.02 -10.50 1.56
N ILE A 116 14.22 -10.61 0.25
CA ILE A 116 14.78 -11.80 -0.40
C ILE A 116 16.19 -12.08 0.12
N GLU A 117 17.05 -11.07 0.22
CA GLU A 117 18.42 -11.23 0.73
C GLU A 117 18.43 -11.73 2.19
N ARG A 118 17.58 -11.17 3.06
CA ARG A 118 17.42 -11.63 4.45
C ARG A 118 16.94 -13.07 4.54
N GLN A 119 16.03 -13.48 3.64
CA GLN A 119 15.58 -14.87 3.57
C GLN A 119 16.74 -15.81 3.22
N LEU A 120 17.55 -15.46 2.22
CA LEU A 120 18.71 -16.26 1.79
C LEU A 120 19.74 -16.41 2.91
N GLN A 121 19.90 -15.39 3.75
CA GLN A 121 20.78 -15.41 4.92
C GLN A 121 20.20 -16.19 6.11
N GLY A 122 18.97 -16.69 6.03
CA GLY A 122 18.30 -17.40 7.12
C GLY A 122 17.85 -16.49 8.27
N ILE A 123 17.93 -15.18 8.11
CA ILE A 123 17.51 -14.17 9.12
C ILE A 123 15.97 -14.07 9.17
N GLY A 124 15.28 -14.61 8.16
CA GLY A 124 13.83 -14.53 8.01
C GLY A 124 13.39 -13.11 7.62
N PHE A 125 12.09 -12.87 7.62
CA PHE A 125 11.55 -11.56 7.22
C PHE A 125 11.81 -10.49 8.27
N ALA A 126 11.91 -9.23 7.82
CA ALA A 126 11.84 -8.12 8.73
C ALA A 126 10.54 -8.22 9.54
N LYS A 127 10.66 -8.35 10.88
CA LYS A 127 9.47 -8.35 11.75
C LYS A 127 8.71 -7.06 11.48
N PRO A 128 7.40 -7.13 11.15
CA PRO A 128 6.57 -5.94 11.21
C PRO A 128 6.70 -5.39 12.64
N MET A 129 7.12 -4.14 12.80
CA MET A 129 7.11 -3.52 14.12
C MET A 129 5.68 -3.58 14.61
N GLU A 130 5.46 -4.32 15.70
CA GLU A 130 4.15 -4.43 16.31
C GLU A 130 3.61 -3.02 16.56
N ASP A 131 2.45 -2.75 15.97
CA ASP A 131 1.58 -1.69 16.40
C ASP A 131 0.28 -2.39 16.76
N ASP A 132 0.14 -2.71 18.03
CA ASP A 132 -1.12 -3.12 18.66
C ASP A 132 -2.17 -2.00 18.65
N ALA A 133 -2.03 -1.00 17.77
CA ALA A 133 -3.08 -0.08 17.41
C ALA A 133 -4.10 -0.79 16.53
N ILE A 134 -4.75 -1.83 17.08
CA ILE A 134 -6.03 -2.33 16.60
C ILE A 134 -6.94 -1.11 16.58
N ARG A 135 -7.17 -0.54 15.40
CA ARG A 135 -8.21 0.48 15.24
C ARG A 135 -9.49 -0.10 15.82
N PRO A 136 -10.18 0.59 16.74
CA PRO A 136 -11.36 0.04 17.38
C PRO A 136 -12.35 -0.42 16.31
N GLN A 137 -12.77 -1.68 16.39
CA GLN A 137 -13.71 -2.26 15.43
C GLN A 137 -14.98 -1.41 15.39
N ARG A 138 -15.39 -1.03 14.19
CA ARG A 138 -16.65 -0.30 13.99
C ARG A 138 -17.84 -1.22 14.26
N PRO A 139 -19.03 -0.70 14.63
CA PRO A 139 -20.18 -1.52 15.02
C PRO A 139 -20.54 -2.63 14.02
N ALA A 140 -20.51 -2.34 12.72
CA ALA A 140 -20.78 -3.33 11.68
C ALA A 140 -19.72 -4.45 11.60
N GLN A 141 -18.46 -4.14 11.91
CA GLN A 141 -17.38 -5.14 11.96
C GLN A 141 -17.56 -6.06 13.17
N LYS A 142 -18.01 -5.51 14.31
CA LYS A 142 -18.33 -6.32 15.50
C LYS A 142 -19.45 -7.32 15.23
N LEU A 143 -20.55 -6.87 14.61
CA LEU A 143 -21.67 -7.72 14.22
C LEU A 143 -21.25 -8.83 13.25
N LEU A 144 -20.41 -8.51 12.26
CA LEU A 144 -19.88 -9.51 11.34
C LEU A 144 -19.01 -10.55 12.06
N VAL A 145 -18.15 -10.12 12.98
CA VAL A 145 -17.31 -11.05 13.74
C VAL A 145 -18.20 -11.95 14.59
N GLU A 146 -19.18 -11.39 15.29
CA GLU A 146 -20.13 -12.12 16.13
C GLU A 146 -20.89 -13.20 15.35
N THR A 147 -21.44 -12.87 14.17
CA THR A 147 -22.14 -13.84 13.32
C THR A 147 -21.21 -14.94 12.79
N LEU A 148 -19.96 -14.61 12.45
CA LEU A 148 -18.98 -15.59 11.97
C LEU A 148 -18.43 -16.49 13.08
N THR A 149 -18.41 -16.01 14.33
CA THR A 149 -17.94 -16.77 15.50
C THR A 149 -19.02 -17.54 16.22
N ALA A 150 -20.30 -17.31 15.90
CA ALA A 150 -21.39 -18.08 16.44
C ALA A 150 -21.24 -19.56 16.03
N PRO A 151 -21.43 -20.52 16.95
CA PRO A 151 -21.37 -21.94 16.61
C PRO A 151 -22.46 -22.27 15.59
N VAL A 152 -22.06 -22.94 14.51
CA VAL A 152 -22.99 -23.48 13.52
C VAL A 152 -23.78 -24.59 14.21
N ALA A 153 -25.09 -24.40 14.32
CA ALA A 153 -26.03 -25.38 14.85
C ALA A 153 -26.11 -26.62 13.94
#